data_AF-A0AAV6LYM4-F1
#
_entry.id   AF-A0AAV6LYM4-F1
#
_cell.length_a   1.000
_cell.length_b   1.000
_cell.length_c   1.000
_cell.angle_alpha   90.00
_cell.angle_beta   90.00
_cell.angle_gamma   90.00
#
_symmetry.space_group_name_H-M   'P 1'
#
loop_
_entity.id
_entity.type
_entity.pdbx_description
1 polymer ?
#
loop_
_entity_poly.entity_id
_entity_poly.type
_entity_poly.pdbx_seq_one_letter_code
_entity_poly.pdbx_strand_id
1 'polypeptide(L)' 'MASMSAHGSAGSWTAKQNKAFEKALAVYDQDTPERWLNVAKAIGGKTEEEVKRHYQLLLKDVKQIESGEVPFPYGRSR' A
#
# COMPACT_ATOMS: atom_id res chain seq x y z
N MET A 1 23.16 -3.03 -21.25
CA MET A 1 23.64 -2.72 -19.88
C MET A 1 22.43 -2.43 -19.01
N ALA A 2 22.41 -3.03 -17.82
CA ALA A 2 21.25 -3.13 -16.95
C ALA A 2 20.79 -1.78 -16.39
N SER A 3 19.48 -1.62 -16.24
CA SER A 3 18.92 -0.91 -15.09
C SER A 3 17.74 -1.74 -14.59
N MET A 4 18.09 -2.79 -13.86
CA MET A 4 17.18 -3.41 -12.91
C MET A 4 16.81 -2.30 -11.93
N SER A 5 15.66 -1.67 -12.11
CA SER A 5 15.11 -0.78 -11.09
C SER A 5 14.93 -1.65 -9.86
N ALA A 6 15.81 -1.48 -8.89
CA ALA A 6 15.93 -2.27 -7.67
C ALA A 6 14.77 -2.00 -6.71
N HIS A 7 13.54 -2.21 -7.17
CA HIS A 7 12.35 -2.31 -6.32
C HIS A 7 12.06 -3.75 -5.88
N GLY A 8 12.91 -4.70 -6.29
CA GLY A 8 12.71 -6.15 -6.13
C GLY A 8 13.27 -6.76 -4.85
N SER A 9 13.21 -6.08 -3.69
CA SER A 9 13.63 -6.70 -2.42
C SER A 9 12.85 -6.27 -1.17
N ALA A 10 11.73 -5.57 -1.32
CA ALA A 10 10.64 -5.65 -0.34
C ALA A 10 9.72 -6.76 -0.86
N GLY A 11 9.59 -7.88 -0.14
CA GLY A 11 8.90 -9.07 -0.66
C GLY A 11 7.56 -8.70 -1.27
N SER A 12 7.35 -8.98 -2.55
CA SER A 12 6.16 -8.57 -3.31
C SER A 12 4.88 -8.82 -2.52
N TRP A 13 4.03 -7.79 -2.37
CA TRP A 13 2.76 -7.92 -1.66
C TRP A 13 1.83 -8.81 -2.46
N THR A 14 1.47 -9.96 -1.88
CA THR A 14 0.43 -10.80 -2.49
C THR A 14 -0.94 -10.15 -2.35
N ALA A 15 -1.87 -10.50 -3.24
CA ALA A 15 -3.26 -10.03 -3.13
C ALA A 15 -3.90 -10.37 -1.77
N LYS A 16 -3.56 -11.54 -1.20
CA LYS A 16 -4.01 -11.95 0.14
C LYS A 16 -3.47 -11.02 1.23
N GLN A 17 -2.18 -10.68 1.18
CA GLN A 17 -1.57 -9.76 2.13
C GLN A 17 -2.13 -8.34 1.98
N ASN A 18 -2.33 -7.86 0.76
CA ASN A 18 -2.92 -6.54 0.52
C ASN A 18 -4.35 -6.46 1.07
N LYS A 19 -5.17 -7.50 0.84
CA LYS A 19 -6.51 -7.59 1.41
C LYS A 19 -6.51 -7.64 2.94
N ALA A 20 -5.54 -8.33 3.55
CA ALA A 20 -5.38 -8.35 5.00
C ALA A 20 -4.96 -6.98 5.54
N PHE A 21 -4.08 -6.27 4.82
CA PHE A 21 -3.65 -4.91 5.13
C PHE A 21 -4.82 -3.92 5.11
N GLU A 22 -5.63 -3.90 4.05
CA GLU A 22 -6.80 -3.01 3.97
C GLU A 22 -7.80 -3.26 5.12
N LYS A 23 -8.07 -4.53 5.42
CA LYS A 23 -8.91 -4.91 6.58
C LYS A 23 -8.31 -4.44 7.90
N ALA A 24 -7.01 -4.60 8.08
CA ALA A 24 -6.33 -4.18 9.29
C ALA A 24 -6.34 -2.65 9.45
N LEU A 25 -6.21 -1.87 8.37
CA LEU A 25 -6.35 -0.41 8.42
C LEU A 25 -7.75 0.06 8.85
N ALA A 26 -8.79 -0.73 8.55
CA ALA A 26 -10.16 -0.44 8.98
C ALA A 26 -10.39 -0.74 10.47
N VAL A 27 -9.59 -1.65 11.06
CA VAL A 27 -9.67 -2.01 12.49
C VAL A 27 -8.77 -1.10 13.34
N TYR A 28 -7.57 -0.81 12.85
CA TYR A 28 -6.58 0.01 13.53
C TYR A 28 -6.51 1.38 12.86
N ASP A 29 -7.25 2.33 13.41
CA ASP A 29 -7.31 3.72 12.96
C ASP A 29 -6.03 4.51 13.26
N GLN A 30 -6.03 5.83 13.02
CA GLN A 30 -4.86 6.68 13.20
C GLN A 30 -4.47 6.89 14.66
N ASP A 31 -5.43 6.79 15.58
CA ASP A 31 -5.22 7.03 17.02
C ASP A 31 -4.81 5.75 17.77
N THR A 32 -4.90 4.59 17.11
CA THR A 32 -4.49 3.30 17.66
C THR A 32 -3.00 3.31 18.05
N PRO A 33 -2.66 3.11 19.33
CA PRO A 33 -1.27 2.94 19.77
C PRO A 33 -0.61 1.77 19.05
N GLU A 34 0.66 1.93 18.66
CA GLU A 34 1.42 0.90 17.94
C GLU A 34 0.70 0.37 16.68
N ARG A 35 -0.11 1.22 16.03
CA ARG A 35 -0.91 0.87 14.84
C ARG A 35 -0.19 -0.05 13.86
N TRP A 36 1.02 0.32 13.47
CA TRP A 36 1.79 -0.39 12.45
C TRP A 36 2.24 -1.78 12.90
N LEU A 37 2.57 -1.94 14.19
CA LEU A 37 2.87 -3.24 14.78
C LEU A 37 1.65 -4.16 14.74
N ASN A 38 0.48 -3.63 15.10
CA ASN A 38 -0.77 -4.38 15.10
C ASN A 38 -1.20 -4.78 13.68
N VAL A 39 -1.04 -3.88 12.70
CA VAL A 39 -1.28 -4.18 11.28
C VAL A 39 -0.32 -5.27 10.78
N ALA A 40 0.98 -5.16 11.06
CA ALA A 40 1.98 -6.15 10.67
C ALA A 40 1.66 -7.55 11.23
N LYS A 41 1.29 -7.62 12.52
CA LYS A 41 0.83 -8.85 13.17
C LYS A 41 -0.41 -9.44 12.50
N ALA A 42 -1.37 -8.60 12.10
CA ALA A 42 -2.62 -9.06 11.47
C ALA A 42 -2.42 -9.62 10.06
N ILE A 43 -1.44 -9.11 9.31
CA ILE A 43 -1.11 -9.58 7.95
C ILE A 43 -0.32 -10.89 8.01
N GLY A 44 0.66 -10.97 8.93
CA GLY A 44 1.60 -12.07 9.02
C GLY A 44 2.68 -12.02 7.94
N GLY A 45 3.95 -12.17 8.32
CA GLY A 45 5.08 -12.21 7.38
C GLY A 45 5.42 -10.84 6.75
N LYS A 46 5.04 -9.74 7.41
CA LYS A 46 5.46 -8.37 7.09
C LYS A 46 5.98 -7.67 8.34
N THR A 47 6.98 -6.82 8.18
CA THR A 47 7.47 -5.96 9.27
C THR A 47 6.69 -4.65 9.34
N GLU A 48 6.81 -3.93 10.46
CA GLU A 48 6.23 -2.59 10.61
C GLU A 48 6.70 -1.63 9.51
N GLU A 49 7.99 -1.68 9.17
CA GLU A 49 8.59 -0.80 8.18
C GLU A 49 8.05 -1.11 6.78
N GLU A 50 7.83 -2.38 6.45
CA GLU A 50 7.18 -2.78 5.20
C GLU A 50 5.73 -2.27 5.13
N VAL A 51 4.98 -2.38 6.22
CA VAL A 51 3.61 -1.87 6.30
C VAL A 51 3.57 -0.35 6.16
N LYS A 52 4.44 0.38 6.89
CA LYS A 52 4.55 1.85 6.79
C LYS A 52 4.86 2.29 5.36
N ARG A 53 5.84 1.64 4.70
CA ARG A 53 6.17 1.93 3.29
C ARG A 53 4.99 1.68 2.36
N HIS A 54 4.30 0.55 2.51
CA HIS A 54 3.14 0.21 1.68
C HIS A 54 2.00 1.22 1.85
N TYR A 55 1.76 1.68 3.08
CA TYR A 55 0.77 2.74 3.36
C TYR A 55 1.13 4.08 2.70
N GLN A 56 2.40 4.48 2.71
CA GLN A 56 2.83 5.71 2.03
C GLN A 56 2.62 5.64 0.52
N LEU A 57 2.84 4.47 -0.10
CA LEU A 57 2.53 4.26 -1.52
C LEU A 57 1.03 4.38 -1.78
N LEU A 58 0.19 3.76 -0.94
CA LEU A 58 -1.26 3.89 -1.04
C LEU A 58 -1.72 5.36 -0.96
N LEU A 59 -1.18 6.16 -0.03
CA LEU A 59 -1.52 7.58 0.06
C LEU A 59 -1.11 8.36 -1.19
N LYS A 60 0.05 8.04 -1.77
CA LYS A 60 0.51 8.64 -3.02
C LYS A 60 -0.44 8.32 -4.17
N ASP A 61 -0.85 7.05 -4.29
CA ASP A 61 -1.77 6.60 -5.33
C ASP A 61 -3.14 7.29 -5.20
N VAL A 62 -3.69 7.37 -3.98
CA VAL A 62 -4.94 8.09 -3.70
C VAL A 62 -4.82 9.56 -4.12
N LYS A 63 -3.72 10.23 -3.74
CA LYS A 63 -3.48 11.62 -4.12
C LYS A 63 -3.41 11.81 -5.65
N GLN A 64 -2.80 10.87 -6.37
CA GLN A 64 -2.74 10.92 -7.83
C GLN A 64 -4.12 10.74 -8.47
N ILE A 65 -4.96 9.86 -7.91
CA ILE A 65 -6.34 9.67 -8.37
C ILE A 65 -7.16 10.94 -8.13
N GLU A 66 -7.08 11.52 -6.93
CA GLU A 66 -7.84 12.72 -6.54
C GLU A 66 -7.41 13.98 -7.32
N SER A 67 -6.13 14.10 -7.66
CA SER A 67 -5.61 15.19 -8.49
C SER A 67 -5.92 15.03 -9.98
N GLY A 68 -6.53 13.92 -10.40
CA GLY A 68 -6.81 13.63 -11.81
C GLY A 68 -5.55 13.31 -12.63
N GLU A 69 -4.44 13.01 -11.97
CA GLU A 69 -3.17 12.63 -12.60
C GLU A 69 -3.15 11.17 -13.07
N VAL A 70 -4.14 10.36 -12.66
CA VAL A 70 -4.31 9.01 -13.18
C VAL A 70 -5.10 9.05 -14.50
N PRO A 71 -4.47 8.76 -15.65
CA PRO A 71 -5.19 8.71 -16.91
C PRO A 71 -6.22 7.57 -16.85
N PHE A 72 -7.51 7.92 -16.96
CA PHE A 72 -8.56 6.93 -17.10
C PHE A 72 -8.31 6.08 -18.36
N PRO A 73 -8.26 4.74 -18.27
CA PRO A 73 -7.94 3.88 -19.41
C PRO A 73 -9.03 3.85 -20.49
N TYR A 74 -10.19 4.45 -20.22
CA TYR A 74 -11.24 4.67 -21.19
C TYR A 74 -11.36 6.17 -21.43
N GLY A 75 -10.84 6.60 -22.58
CA GLY A 75 -10.96 7.98 -23.04
C GLY A 75 -12.41 8.45 -22.94
N ARG A 76 -12.58 9.69 -22.49
CA ARG A 76 -13.86 10.39 -22.38
C ARG A 76 -14.64 10.27 -23.70
N SER A 77 -15.58 9.32 -23.78
CA SER A 77 -16.59 9.33 -24.82
C SER A 77 -17.42 10.59 -24.62
N ARG A 78 -17.35 11.48 -25.62
CA ARG A 78 -18.16 12.70 -25.69
C ARG A 78 -19.63 12.37 -25.82
#